data_AF-R2PVE7-F1
#
_entry.id   AF-R2PVE7-F1
#
_cell.length_a   1.000
_cell.length_b   1.000
_cell.length_c   1.000
_cell.angle_alpha   90.00
_cell.angle_beta   90.00
_cell.angle_gamma   90.00
#
_symmetry.space_group_name_H-M   'P 1'
#
loop_
_entity.id
_entity.type
_entity.pdbx_description
1 polymer ?
#
loop_
_entity_poly.entity_id
_entity_poly.type
_entity_poly.pdbx_seq_one_letter_code
_entity_poly.pdbx_strand_id
1 'polypeptide(L)'
;MELSETVALLSDKNHSVAYKSLQKLQEASEQGPEVAVFVPHFYELLDSKRSYVRTRGIILLAANAKWISEKELERILPKLLEHIADPKPITARQCIQCLPQIVDEKPVTAPAIVAALKQVKLTGYQESMQKLLAQDIQQVLRQIQKN
;
A
#
# COMPACT_ATOMS: atom_id res chain seq x y z
N MET A 1 -2.44 -3.73 -24.83
CA MET A 1 -2.87 -2.66 -23.91
C MET A 1 -1.61 -2.13 -23.31
N GLU A 2 -1.32 -0.86 -23.59
CA GLU A 2 -0.13 -0.20 -23.09
C GLU A 2 -0.19 -0.11 -21.55
N LEU A 3 0.96 -0.01 -20.88
CA LEU A 3 0.99 0.10 -19.42
C LEU A 3 0.21 1.34 -18.94
N SER A 4 0.30 2.45 -19.66
CA SER A 4 -0.43 3.69 -19.37
C SER A 4 -1.95 3.52 -19.41
N GLU A 5 -2.48 2.79 -20.40
CA GLU A 5 -3.91 2.44 -20.48
C GLU A 5 -4.33 1.57 -19.29
N THR A 6 -3.50 0.60 -18.93
CA THR A 6 -3.74 -0.27 -17.78
C THR A 6 -3.80 0.51 -16.47
N VAL A 7 -2.90 1.49 -16.30
CA VAL A 7 -2.84 2.39 -15.14
C VAL A 7 -4.11 3.26 -15.05
N ALA A 8 -4.59 3.82 -16.16
CA ALA A 8 -5.81 4.62 -16.18
C ALA A 8 -7.04 3.85 -15.67
N LEU A 9 -7.10 2.54 -15.95
CA LEU A 9 -8.19 1.65 -15.51
C LEU A 9 -8.21 1.38 -14.00
N LEU A 10 -7.18 1.75 -13.24
CA LEU A 10 -7.19 1.60 -11.76
C LEU A 10 -8.31 2.40 -11.09
N SER A 11 -8.77 3.46 -11.74
CA SER A 11 -9.87 4.31 -11.29
C SER A 11 -11.22 3.99 -11.95
N ASP A 12 -11.30 2.94 -12.76
CA ASP A 12 -12.54 2.58 -13.46
C ASP A 12 -13.66 2.26 -12.47
N LYS A 13 -14.90 2.58 -12.87
CA LYS A 13 -16.12 2.28 -12.09
C LYS A 13 -16.45 0.79 -12.11
N ASN A 14 -16.05 0.08 -13.16
CA ASN A 14 -16.16 -1.36 -13.25
C ASN A 14 -15.06 -2.02 -12.40
N HIS A 15 -15.47 -2.55 -11.26
CA HIS A 15 -14.55 -3.19 -10.31
C HIS A 15 -13.80 -4.39 -10.89
N SER A 16 -14.41 -5.16 -11.79
CA SER A 16 -13.77 -6.32 -12.44
C SER A 16 -12.64 -5.86 -13.37
N VAL A 17 -12.90 -4.83 -14.17
CA VAL A 17 -11.88 -4.24 -15.07
C VAL A 17 -10.71 -3.70 -14.26
N ALA A 18 -11.00 -2.85 -13.27
CA ALA A 18 -9.95 -2.24 -12.47
C ALA A 18 -9.17 -3.25 -11.60
N TYR A 19 -9.81 -4.32 -11.14
CA TYR A 19 -9.12 -5.40 -10.42
C TYR A 19 -8.19 -6.21 -11.35
N LYS A 20 -8.64 -6.54 -12.57
CA LYS A 20 -7.77 -7.18 -13.57
C LYS A 20 -6.58 -6.30 -13.94
N SER A 21 -6.77 -4.98 -14.03
CA SER A 21 -5.67 -4.04 -14.26
C SER A 21 -4.68 -4.00 -13.09
N LEU A 22 -5.18 -4.03 -11.85
CA LEU A 22 -4.32 -4.14 -10.66
C LEU A 22 -3.47 -5.42 -10.69
N GLN A 23 -4.06 -6.57 -11.02
CA GLN A 23 -3.31 -7.85 -11.11
C GLN A 23 -2.19 -7.77 -12.15
N LYS A 24 -2.50 -7.31 -13.36
CA LYS A 24 -1.52 -7.14 -14.44
C LYS A 24 -0.36 -6.23 -14.04
N LEU A 25 -0.66 -5.12 -13.34
CA LEU A 25 0.37 -4.17 -12.92
C LEU A 25 1.23 -4.72 -11.77
N GLN A 26 0.67 -5.53 -10.86
CA GLN A 26 1.47 -6.23 -9.85
C GLN A 26 2.41 -7.25 -10.51
N GLU A 27 1.90 -8.09 -11.40
CA GLU A 27 2.72 -9.07 -12.16
C GLU A 27 3.85 -8.37 -12.94
N ALA A 28 3.55 -7.25 -13.61
CA ALA A 28 4.56 -6.46 -14.30
C ALA A 28 5.58 -5.83 -13.33
N SER A 29 5.14 -5.34 -12.17
CA SER A 29 6.03 -4.81 -11.12
C SER A 29 6.94 -5.89 -10.53
N GLU A 30 6.51 -7.15 -10.52
CA GLU A 30 7.37 -8.27 -10.13
C GLU A 30 8.49 -8.51 -11.16
N GLN A 31 8.15 -8.41 -12.45
CA GLN A 31 9.04 -8.74 -13.57
C GLN A 31 10.08 -7.65 -13.89
N GLY A 32 9.73 -6.37 -13.73
CA GLY A 32 10.63 -5.28 -14.10
C GLY A 32 10.21 -3.89 -13.62
N PRO A 33 11.07 -2.87 -13.83
CA PRO A 33 10.89 -1.53 -13.32
C PRO A 33 9.92 -0.67 -14.14
N GLU A 34 9.34 -1.19 -15.23
CA GLU A 34 8.54 -0.41 -16.19
C GLU A 34 7.30 0.22 -15.55
N VAL A 35 6.76 -0.41 -14.50
CA VAL A 35 5.61 0.12 -13.75
C VAL A 35 6.01 1.26 -12.80
N ALA A 36 7.28 1.31 -12.37
CA ALA A 36 7.76 2.26 -11.37
C ALA A 36 7.67 3.71 -11.86
N VAL A 37 7.70 3.95 -13.18
CA VAL A 37 7.48 5.29 -13.76
C VAL A 37 6.13 5.90 -13.39
N PHE A 38 5.15 5.07 -13.00
CA PHE A 38 3.81 5.50 -12.59
C PHE A 38 3.64 5.66 -11.07
N VAL A 39 4.70 5.51 -10.27
CA VAL A 39 4.65 5.74 -8.80
C VAL A 39 4.07 7.12 -8.42
N PRO A 40 4.41 8.22 -9.11
CA PRO A 40 3.77 9.51 -8.85
C PRO A 40 2.24 9.46 -8.99
N HIS A 41 1.72 8.71 -9.97
CA HIS A 41 0.28 8.55 -10.14
C HIS A 41 -0.34 7.67 -9.04
N PHE A 42 0.32 6.58 -8.64
CA PHE A 42 -0.16 5.75 -7.53
C PHE A 42 -0.23 6.51 -6.21
N TYR A 43 0.69 7.46 -5.99
CA TYR A 43 0.67 8.38 -4.85
C TYR A 43 -0.53 9.35 -4.87
N GLU A 44 -0.99 9.78 -6.05
CA GLU A 44 -2.22 10.57 -6.19
C GLU A 44 -3.47 9.74 -5.85
N LEU A 45 -3.47 8.44 -6.15
CA LEU A 45 -4.61 7.56 -5.85
C LEU A 45 -4.93 7.48 -4.35
N LEU A 46 -3.95 7.75 -3.49
CA LEU A 46 -4.11 7.81 -2.03
C LEU A 46 -5.13 8.88 -1.59
N ASP A 47 -5.30 9.96 -2.36
CA ASP A 47 -6.28 11.03 -2.04
C ASP A 47 -7.69 10.72 -2.54
N SER A 48 -7.91 9.56 -3.17
CA SER A 48 -9.20 9.26 -3.75
C SER A 48 -10.30 9.19 -2.69
N LYS A 49 -11.44 9.81 -2.98
CA LYS A 49 -12.68 9.65 -2.18
C LYS A 49 -13.15 8.19 -2.15
N ARG A 50 -12.70 7.35 -3.09
CA ARG A 50 -13.11 5.97 -3.28
C ARG A 50 -12.06 5.04 -2.67
N SER A 51 -12.40 4.35 -1.59
CA SER A 51 -11.45 3.54 -0.82
C SER A 51 -10.79 2.43 -1.62
N TYR A 52 -11.49 1.84 -2.57
CA TYR A 52 -10.93 0.83 -3.47
C TYR A 52 -9.84 1.39 -4.39
N VAL A 53 -9.91 2.68 -4.76
CA VAL A 53 -8.85 3.34 -5.54
C VAL A 53 -7.63 3.57 -4.66
N ARG A 54 -7.83 4.01 -3.40
CA ARG A 54 -6.74 4.13 -2.43
C ARG A 54 -6.04 2.80 -2.20
N THR A 55 -6.80 1.73 -1.98
CA THR A 55 -6.25 0.36 -1.82
C THR A 55 -5.39 -0.05 -3.01
N ARG A 56 -5.80 0.26 -4.24
CA ARG A 56 -5.00 -0.03 -5.45
C ARG A 56 -3.69 0.76 -5.49
N GLY A 57 -3.74 2.04 -5.12
CA GLY A 57 -2.54 2.87 -4.98
C GLY A 57 -1.56 2.30 -3.95
N ILE A 58 -2.06 1.96 -2.76
CA ILE A 58 -1.26 1.35 -1.68
C ILE A 58 -0.54 0.08 -2.15
N ILE A 59 -1.27 -0.85 -2.76
CA ILE A 59 -0.73 -2.12 -3.25
C ILE A 59 0.38 -1.87 -4.28
N LEU A 60 0.16 -0.96 -5.24
CA LEU A 60 1.13 -0.68 -6.30
C LEU A 60 2.34 0.10 -5.81
N LEU A 61 2.19 0.99 -4.83
CA LEU A 61 3.32 1.64 -4.17
C LEU A 61 4.20 0.62 -3.44
N ALA A 62 3.61 -0.34 -2.72
CA ALA A 62 4.36 -1.41 -2.08
C ALA A 62 5.05 -2.32 -3.12
N ALA A 63 4.34 -2.70 -4.19
CA ALA A 63 4.87 -3.54 -5.28
C ALA A 63 6.08 -2.91 -5.99
N ASN A 64 6.15 -1.58 -6.07
CA ASN A 64 7.21 -0.85 -6.76
C ASN A 64 8.30 -0.31 -5.81
N ALA A 65 8.22 -0.57 -4.51
CA ALA A 65 9.21 -0.11 -3.53
C ALA A 65 10.66 -0.55 -3.88
N LYS A 66 10.81 -1.74 -4.48
CA LYS A 66 12.10 -2.27 -4.93
C LYS A 66 12.75 -1.50 -6.07
N TRP A 67 11.94 -0.87 -6.93
CA TRP A 67 12.42 -0.20 -8.14
C TRP A 67 12.70 1.28 -7.95
N ILE A 68 12.13 1.90 -6.92
CA ILE A 68 12.33 3.31 -6.64
C ILE A 68 13.53 3.56 -5.72
N SER A 69 14.06 4.78 -5.78
CA SER A 69 15.13 5.22 -4.90
C SER A 69 14.65 5.34 -3.45
N GLU A 70 15.56 5.20 -2.49
CA GLU A 70 15.24 5.43 -1.06
C GLU A 70 14.66 6.83 -0.83
N LYS A 71 15.22 7.86 -1.48
CA LYS A 71 14.70 9.24 -1.43
C LYS A 71 13.25 9.35 -1.92
N GLU A 72 12.90 8.63 -2.98
CA GLU A 72 11.53 8.63 -3.47
C GLU A 72 10.60 7.88 -2.51
N LEU A 73 11.06 6.76 -1.95
CA LEU A 73 10.31 6.02 -0.94
C LEU A 73 10.08 6.85 0.34
N GLU A 74 11.09 7.55 0.83
CA GLU A 74 11.00 8.48 1.97
C GLU A 74 9.95 9.58 1.73
N ARG A 75 9.80 10.03 0.48
CA ARG A 75 8.79 11.03 0.12
C ARG A 75 7.36 10.48 0.17
N ILE A 76 7.15 9.23 -0.26
CA ILE A 76 5.80 8.64 -0.33
C ILE A 76 5.36 7.99 0.99
N LEU A 77 6.31 7.50 1.79
CA LEU A 77 6.05 6.68 2.97
C LEU A 77 5.17 7.39 4.03
N PRO A 78 5.36 8.68 4.37
CA PRO A 78 4.52 9.34 5.37
C PRO A 78 3.04 9.29 5.03
N LYS A 79 2.68 9.62 3.78
CA LYS A 79 1.27 9.59 3.32
C LYS A 79 0.73 8.17 3.21
N LEU A 80 1.55 7.22 2.73
CA LEU A 80 1.16 5.81 2.73
C LEU A 80 0.81 5.35 4.16
N LEU A 81 1.61 5.73 5.16
CA LEU A 81 1.39 5.39 6.55
C LEU A 81 0.15 6.03 7.18
N GLU A 82 -0.38 7.14 6.65
CA GLU A 82 -1.68 7.68 7.09
C GLU A 82 -2.81 6.66 6.87
N HIS A 83 -2.68 5.77 5.88
CA HIS A 83 -3.68 4.77 5.57
C HIS A 83 -3.66 3.54 6.48
N ILE A 84 -2.72 3.38 7.42
CA ILE A 84 -2.81 2.32 8.45
C ILE A 84 -4.02 2.52 9.38
N ALA A 85 -4.59 3.73 9.40
CA ALA A 85 -5.83 4.09 10.07
C ALA A 85 -6.88 4.63 9.09
N ASP A 86 -6.89 4.15 7.84
CA ASP A 86 -7.85 4.58 6.81
C ASP A 86 -9.31 4.48 7.30
N PRO A 87 -10.20 5.46 7.03
CA PRO A 87 -11.59 5.42 7.47
C PRO A 87 -12.36 4.17 7.03
N LYS A 88 -11.92 3.49 5.96
CA LYS A 88 -12.43 2.17 5.56
C LYS A 88 -11.53 1.07 6.15
N PRO A 89 -12.04 0.23 7.07
CA PRO A 89 -11.24 -0.79 7.74
C PRO A 89 -10.50 -1.72 6.77
N ILE A 90 -11.15 -2.12 5.68
CA ILE A 90 -10.53 -3.01 4.67
C ILE A 90 -9.32 -2.33 4.03
N THR A 91 -9.37 -1.04 3.75
CA THR A 91 -8.23 -0.29 3.21
C THR A 91 -7.10 -0.19 4.23
N ALA A 92 -7.43 0.04 5.51
CA ALA A 92 -6.43 0.06 6.58
C ALA A 92 -5.70 -1.27 6.74
N ARG A 93 -6.46 -2.38 6.73
CA ARG A 93 -5.90 -3.73 6.78
C ARG A 93 -4.94 -3.99 5.63
N GLN A 94 -5.34 -3.66 4.40
CA GLN A 94 -4.49 -3.80 3.21
C GLN A 94 -3.22 -2.96 3.32
N CYS A 95 -3.33 -1.71 3.81
CA CYS A 95 -2.15 -0.88 4.05
C CYS A 95 -1.17 -1.55 4.99
N ILE A 96 -1.64 -2.02 6.16
CA ILE A 96 -0.79 -2.68 7.16
C ILE A 96 -0.12 -3.93 6.58
N GLN A 97 -0.90 -4.77 5.89
CA GLN A 97 -0.43 -6.05 5.35
C GLN A 97 0.61 -5.92 4.24
N CYS A 98 0.65 -4.78 3.51
CA CYS A 98 1.66 -4.52 2.49
C CYS A 98 3.00 -3.99 3.05
N LEU A 99 3.06 -3.51 4.29
CA LEU A 99 4.27 -2.89 4.85
C LEU A 99 5.49 -3.82 4.95
N PRO A 100 5.36 -5.13 5.28
CA PRO A 100 6.51 -6.04 5.28
C PRO A 100 7.27 -6.04 3.95
N GLN A 101 6.56 -6.05 2.82
CA GLN A 101 7.17 -6.04 1.50
C GLN A 101 8.04 -4.79 1.27
N ILE A 102 7.61 -3.63 1.77
CA ILE A 102 8.41 -2.40 1.67
C ILE A 102 9.69 -2.54 2.51
N VAL A 103 9.60 -3.13 3.69
CA VAL A 103 10.76 -3.36 4.56
C VAL A 103 11.72 -4.38 3.96
N ASP A 104 11.21 -5.47 3.38
CA ASP A 104 12.02 -6.52 2.75
C ASP A 104 12.92 -5.93 1.65
N GLU A 105 12.35 -5.04 0.84
CA GLU A 105 13.06 -4.40 -0.28
C GLU A 105 13.90 -3.21 0.17
N LYS A 106 13.48 -2.50 1.22
CA LYS A 106 14.12 -1.28 1.73
C LYS A 106 14.15 -1.29 3.27
N PRO A 107 15.07 -2.03 3.89
CA PRO A 107 15.14 -2.20 5.36
C PRO A 107 15.27 -0.89 6.14
N VAL A 108 15.83 0.16 5.51
CA VAL A 108 15.94 1.51 6.09
C VAL A 108 14.58 2.10 6.51
N THR A 109 13.47 1.61 5.95
CA THR A 109 12.11 2.06 6.30
C THR A 109 11.54 1.43 7.57
N ALA A 110 12.14 0.35 8.08
CA ALA A 110 11.62 -0.40 9.23
C ALA A 110 11.39 0.46 10.48
N PRO A 111 12.32 1.35 10.91
CA PRO A 111 12.09 2.18 12.10
C PRO A 111 10.84 3.06 12.00
N ALA A 112 10.61 3.69 10.84
CA ALA A 112 9.46 4.56 10.60
C ALA A 112 8.15 3.75 10.59
N ILE A 113 8.13 2.61 9.90
CA ILE A 113 6.97 1.72 9.83
C ILE A 113 6.61 1.17 11.21
N VAL A 114 7.59 0.68 11.98
CA VAL A 114 7.37 0.15 13.33
C VAL A 114 6.87 1.24 14.27
N ALA A 115 7.42 2.45 14.19
CA ALA A 115 6.96 3.58 15.00
C ALA A 115 5.49 3.91 14.72
N ALA A 116 5.10 3.98 13.44
CA ALA A 116 3.71 4.27 13.04
C ALA A 116 2.75 3.17 13.52
N LEU A 117 3.09 1.89 13.32
CA LEU A 117 2.27 0.75 13.74
C LEU A 117 2.08 0.66 15.26
N LYS A 118 3.07 1.09 16.05
CA LYS A 118 2.96 1.12 17.52
C LYS A 118 2.09 2.28 18.04
N GLN A 119 1.97 3.36 17.28
CA GLN A 119 1.26 4.57 17.69
C GLN A 119 -0.17 4.66 17.13
N VAL A 120 -0.54 3.80 16.19
CA VAL A 120 -1.86 3.83 15.56
C VAL A 120 -2.98 3.62 16.58
N LYS A 121 -4.00 4.48 16.51
CA LYS A 121 -5.21 4.40 17.34
C LYS A 121 -6.35 3.83 16.53
N LEU A 122 -6.90 2.70 16.98
CA LEU A 122 -7.98 1.97 16.29
C LEU A 122 -9.40 2.33 16.80
N THR A 123 -9.51 3.26 17.74
CA THR A 123 -10.76 3.59 18.44
C THR A 123 -11.90 4.07 17.53
N GLY A 124 -11.60 4.47 16.30
CA GLY A 124 -12.60 4.87 15.30
C GLY A 124 -13.34 3.70 14.62
N TYR A 125 -12.92 2.46 14.85
CA TYR A 125 -13.54 1.27 14.24
C TYR A 125 -14.48 0.55 15.20
N GLN A 126 -15.40 -0.25 14.64
CA GLN A 126 -16.17 -1.23 15.41
C GLN A 126 -15.24 -2.28 16.03
N GLU A 127 -15.59 -2.81 17.20
CA GLU A 127 -14.72 -3.73 17.98
C GLU A 127 -14.23 -4.94 17.16
N SER A 128 -15.10 -5.52 16.33
CA SER A 128 -14.73 -6.63 15.45
C SER A 128 -13.60 -6.27 14.47
N MET A 129 -13.62 -5.04 13.94
CA MET A 129 -12.58 -4.53 13.04
C MET A 129 -11.32 -4.15 13.81
N GLN A 130 -11.44 -3.60 15.03
CA GLN A 130 -10.29 -3.30 15.88
C GLN A 130 -9.48 -4.57 16.17
N LYS A 131 -10.15 -5.68 16.48
CA LYS A 131 -9.50 -6.97 16.74
C LYS A 131 -8.72 -7.46 15.51
N LEU A 132 -9.30 -7.37 14.32
CA LEU A 132 -8.66 -7.79 13.08
C LEU A 132 -7.43 -6.92 12.75
N LEU A 133 -7.56 -5.60 12.88
CA LEU A 133 -6.46 -4.67 12.65
C LEU A 133 -5.33 -4.87 13.67
N ALA A 134 -5.65 -5.07 14.95
CA ALA A 134 -4.64 -5.37 15.97
C ALA A 134 -3.88 -6.67 15.66
N GLN A 135 -4.57 -7.70 15.16
CA GLN A 135 -3.94 -8.95 14.72
C GLN A 135 -3.01 -8.72 13.53
N ASP A 136 -3.46 -7.98 12.52
CA ASP A 136 -2.63 -7.63 11.35
C ASP A 136 -1.37 -6.86 11.78
N ILE A 137 -1.51 -5.86 12.66
CA ILE A 137 -0.38 -5.08 13.21
C ILE A 137 0.61 -5.99 13.94
N GLN A 138 0.13 -6.86 14.84
CA GLN A 138 0.99 -7.79 15.58
C GLN A 138 1.70 -8.79 14.66
N GLN A 139 1.05 -9.23 13.59
CA GLN A 139 1.67 -10.09 12.59
C GLN A 139 2.78 -9.37 11.83
N VAL A 140 2.50 -8.16 11.33
CA VAL A 140 3.45 -7.35 10.57
C VAL A 140 4.66 -6.95 11.42
N LEU A 141 4.45 -6.53 12.67
CA LEU A 141 5.56 -6.23 13.59
C LEU A 141 6.46 -7.45 13.82
N ARG A 142 5.89 -8.65 13.91
CA ARG A 142 6.67 -9.89 14.04
C ARG A 142 7.43 -10.28 12.77
N GLN A 143 6.89 -9.95 11.59
CA GLN A 143 7.59 -10.18 10.32
C GLN A 143 8.79 -9.24 10.22
N ILE A 144 8.59 -7.94 10.47
CA ILE A 144 9.66 -6.93 10.41
C ILE A 144 10.78 -7.22 11.40
N GLN A 145 10.46 -7.74 12.60
CA GLN A 145 11.48 -8.08 13.62
C GLN A 145 12.32 -9.33 13.29
N LYS A 146 11.92 -10.15 12.32
CA LYS A 146 12.66 -11.35 11.91
C LYS A 146 13.65 -11.09 10.77
N ASN A 147 13.53 -9.94 10.12
CA ASN A 147 14.41 -9.48 9.04
C ASN A 147 15.59 -8.72 9.63
#